data_AF-A0A0B6YCR8-F1
#
_entry.id   AF-A0A0B6YCR8-F1
#
_cell.length_a   1.000
_cell.length_b   1.000
_cell.length_c   1.000
_cell.angle_alpha   90.00
_cell.angle_beta   90.00
_cell.angle_gamma   90.00
#
_symmetry.space_group_name_H-M   'P 1'
#
loop_
_entity.id
_entity.type
_entity.pdbx_description
1 polymer ?
#
loop_
_entity_poly.entity_id
_entity_poly.type
_entity_poly.pdbx_seq_one_letter_code
_entity_poly.pdbx_strand_id
1 'polypeptide(L)'
;GSIVGQLAKIQGLTVIGLAGSEDKCQFIKDIGFDHAIDYKKENISSTLDKYAPKGVDIYFDNVGGEIRDTVIRKLRHKGRALICGQISTYNEPQDKV
;
A
#
# COMPACT_ATOMS: atom_id res chain seq x y z
N GLY A 1 -3.35 -1.71 -8.63
CA GLY A 1 -2.21 -2.18 -7.80
C GLY A 1 -1.04 -2.65 -8.65
N SER A 2 -1.11 -3.86 -9.22
CA SER A 2 0.00 -4.53 -9.93
C SER A 2 0.62 -3.70 -11.08
N ILE A 3 -0.20 -3.04 -11.90
CA ILE A 3 0.29 -2.18 -12.99
C ILE A 3 1.07 -0.98 -12.46
N VAL A 4 0.55 -0.30 -11.44
CA VAL A 4 1.24 0.85 -10.82
C VAL A 4 2.57 0.44 -10.20
N GLY A 5 2.61 -0.72 -9.55
CA GLY A 5 3.86 -1.25 -9.00
C GLY A 5 4.90 -1.55 -10.07
N GLN A 6 4.52 -2.19 -11.18
CA GLN A 6 5.44 -2.43 -12.30
C GLN A 6 5.94 -1.13 -12.93
N LEU A 7 5.07 -0.13 -13.10
CA LEU A 7 5.50 1.20 -13.57
C LEU A 7 6.49 1.85 -12.58
N ALA A 8 6.25 1.75 -11.27
CA ALA A 8 7.18 2.24 -10.26
C ALA A 8 8.53 1.49 -10.30
N LYS A 9 8.52 0.18 -10.54
CA LYS A 9 9.75 -0.60 -10.76
C LYS A 9 10.52 -0.13 -12.00
N ILE A 10 9.84 0.12 -13.12
CA ILE A 10 10.45 0.66 -14.34
C ILE A 10 11.09 2.04 -14.06
N GLN A 11 10.50 2.83 -13.17
CA GLN A 11 11.04 4.13 -12.74
C GLN A 11 12.18 4.01 -11.70
N GLY A 12 12.60 2.80 -11.34
CA GLY A 12 13.72 2.55 -10.42
C GLY A 12 13.38 2.70 -8.94
N LEU A 13 12.10 2.68 -8.56
CA LEU A 13 11.68 2.81 -7.16
C LEU A 13 11.81 1.46 -6.43
N THR A 14 11.99 1.56 -5.11
CA THR A 14 11.65 0.47 -4.19
C THR A 14 10.15 0.42 -4.01
N VAL A 15 9.54 -0.74 -4.26
CA VAL A 15 8.09 -0.94 -4.27
C VAL A 15 7.71 -1.96 -3.21
N ILE A 16 6.88 -1.50 -2.28
CA ILE A 16 6.28 -2.32 -1.21
C ILE A 16 4.80 -2.48 -1.53
N GLY A 17 4.34 -3.72 -1.69
CA GLY A 17 2.93 -4.01 -1.97
C GLY A 17 2.21 -4.55 -0.75
N LEU A 18 0.93 -4.20 -0.62
CA LEU A 18 0.03 -4.75 0.40
C LEU A 18 -0.96 -5.70 -0.28
N ALA A 19 -1.04 -6.93 0.21
CA ALA A 19 -1.97 -7.93 -0.29
C ALA A 19 -2.60 -8.73 0.86
N GLY A 20 -3.74 -9.38 0.61
CA GLY A 20 -4.56 -10.00 1.67
C GLY A 20 -4.48 -11.53 1.72
N SER A 21 -3.39 -12.09 1.19
CA SER A 21 -3.04 -13.51 1.28
C SER A 21 -1.58 -13.73 0.87
N GLU A 22 -1.03 -14.87 1.29
CA GLU A 22 0.33 -15.30 0.98
C GLU A 22 0.57 -15.48 -0.53
N ASP A 23 -0.35 -16.15 -1.23
CA ASP A 23 -0.24 -16.33 -2.70
C ASP A 23 -0.20 -15.00 -3.45
N LYS A 24 -0.97 -14.00 -2.99
CA LYS A 24 -0.95 -12.66 -3.60
C LYS A 24 0.34 -11.92 -3.27
N CYS A 25 0.88 -12.12 -2.07
CA CYS A 25 2.19 -11.58 -1.70
C CYS A 25 3.30 -12.19 -2.54
N GLN A 26 3.25 -13.50 -2.81
CA GLN A 26 4.21 -14.17 -3.69
C GLN A 26 4.08 -13.64 -5.13
N PHE A 27 2.84 -13.56 -5.65
CA PHE A 27 2.59 -13.03 -6.99
C PHE A 27 3.17 -11.63 -7.20
N ILE A 28 3.00 -10.70 -6.25
CA ILE A 28 3.53 -9.34 -6.44
C ILE A 28 5.06 -9.31 -6.44
N LYS A 29 5.73 -10.22 -5.70
CA LYS A 29 7.19 -10.38 -5.76
C LYS A 29 7.62 -10.93 -7.13
N ASP A 30 6.89 -11.90 -7.67
CA ASP A 30 7.19 -12.50 -8.98
C ASP A 30 7.11 -11.48 -10.12
N ILE A 31 6.24 -10.47 -10.02
CA ILE A 31 6.15 -9.34 -10.96
C ILE A 31 7.08 -8.16 -10.61
N GLY A 32 8.02 -8.36 -9.69
CA GLY A 32 9.14 -7.46 -9.45
C GLY A 32 9.01 -6.51 -8.26
N PHE A 33 8.01 -6.65 -7.38
CA PHE A 33 7.98 -5.87 -6.14
C PHE A 33 9.13 -6.30 -5.21
N ASP A 34 9.78 -5.36 -4.54
CA ASP A 34 10.89 -5.66 -3.62
C ASP A 34 10.38 -6.30 -2.33
N HIS A 35 9.22 -5.85 -1.86
CA HIS A 35 8.60 -6.32 -0.63
C HIS A 35 7.09 -6.49 -0.77
N ALA A 36 6.55 -7.42 0.02
CA ALA A 36 5.13 -7.69 0.14
C ALA A 36 4.75 -7.75 1.62
N ILE A 37 3.60 -7.18 1.96
CA ILE A 37 3.01 -7.22 3.30
C ILE A 37 1.66 -7.91 3.19
N ASP A 38 1.49 -9.02 3.90
CA ASP A 38 0.16 -9.61 4.10
C ASP A 38 -0.57 -8.82 5.18
N TYR A 39 -1.42 -7.87 4.79
CA TYR A 39 -2.09 -6.97 5.73
C TYR A 39 -3.05 -7.69 6.70
N LYS A 40 -3.35 -8.97 6.47
CA LYS A 40 -4.17 -9.78 7.40
C LYS A 40 -3.33 -10.51 8.45
N LYS A 41 -2.04 -10.71 8.20
CA LYS A 41 -1.13 -11.45 9.09
C LYS A 41 -0.08 -10.56 9.74
N GLU A 42 0.22 -9.42 9.14
CA GLU A 42 1.32 -8.55 9.54
C GLU A 42 0.84 -7.16 9.96
N ASN A 43 1.58 -6.54 10.89
CA ASN A 43 1.34 -5.15 11.25
C ASN A 43 2.01 -4.22 10.22
N ILE A 44 1.19 -3.51 9.43
CA ILE A 44 1.66 -2.63 8.35
C ILE A 44 2.66 -1.59 8.86
N SER A 45 2.39 -0.96 10.01
CA SER A 45 3.21 0.12 10.55
C SER A 45 4.64 -0.35 10.85
N SER A 46 4.78 -1.44 11.60
CA SER A 46 6.11 -1.96 11.98
C SER A 46 6.83 -2.64 10.82
N THR A 47 6.11 -3.24 9.87
CA THR A 47 6.72 -3.80 8.65
C THR A 47 7.20 -2.68 7.71
N LEU A 48 6.49 -1.56 7.61
CA LEU A 48 6.97 -0.38 6.88
C LEU A 48 8.22 0.23 7.51
N ASP A 49 8.36 0.24 8.84
CA ASP A 49 9.59 0.71 9.49
C ASP A 49 10.83 -0.14 9.11
N LYS A 50 10.62 -1.43 8.78
CA LYS A 50 11.69 -2.32 8.31
C LYS A 50 12.03 -2.09 6.85
N TYR A 51 11.02 -1.99 5.99
CA TYR A 51 11.20 -1.91 4.53
C TYR A 51 11.45 -0.48 4.01
N ALA A 52 10.97 0.52 4.74
CA ALA A 52 11.11 1.93 4.44
C ALA A 52 11.51 2.70 5.73
N PRO A 53 12.71 2.47 6.29
CA PRO A 53 13.12 3.05 7.58
C PRO A 53 13.19 4.57 7.58
N LYS A 54 13.27 5.20 6.40
CA LYS A 54 13.21 6.66 6.24
C LYS A 54 11.80 7.20 6.08
N GLY A 55 10.79 6.32 6.00
CA GLY A 55 9.39 6.61 5.66
C GLY A 55 9.06 6.34 4.18
N VAL A 56 7.78 6.51 3.84
CA VAL A 56 7.23 6.31 2.49
C VAL A 56 7.23 7.62 1.68
N ASP A 57 7.83 7.61 0.49
CA ASP A 57 7.86 8.78 -0.40
C ASP A 57 6.57 8.93 -1.23
N ILE A 58 5.99 7.83 -1.68
CA ILE A 58 4.75 7.79 -2.49
C ILE A 58 3.84 6.69 -1.98
N TYR A 59 2.57 7.02 -1.71
CA TYR A 59 1.53 6.06 -1.39
C TYR A 59 0.43 6.10 -2.45
N PHE A 60 0.15 4.96 -3.09
CA PHE A 60 -0.93 4.82 -4.07
C PHE A 60 -2.10 4.06 -3.44
N ASP A 61 -3.20 4.74 -3.17
CA ASP A 61 -4.34 4.22 -2.42
C ASP A 61 -5.48 3.76 -3.35
N ASN A 62 -5.89 2.50 -3.21
CA ASN A 62 -7.12 1.96 -3.80
C ASN A 62 -8.13 1.53 -2.73
N VAL A 63 -7.72 1.55 -1.47
CA VAL A 63 -8.38 0.82 -0.39
C VAL A 63 -9.10 1.78 0.55
N GLY A 64 -8.43 2.84 1.00
CA GLY A 64 -8.94 3.71 2.05
C GLY A 64 -8.85 3.07 3.45
N GLY A 65 -9.66 3.60 4.36
CA GLY A 65 -9.81 3.09 5.73
C GLY A 65 -8.51 3.04 6.55
N GLU A 66 -8.44 2.07 7.46
CA GLU A 66 -7.33 1.92 8.40
C GLU A 66 -5.98 1.70 7.73
N ILE A 67 -5.95 1.01 6.58
CA ILE A 67 -4.74 0.81 5.78
C ILE A 67 -4.19 2.17 5.35
N ARG A 68 -5.04 3.02 4.73
CA ARG A 68 -4.66 4.36 4.31
C ARG A 68 -4.14 5.17 5.49
N ASP A 69 -4.90 5.20 6.59
CA ASP A 69 -4.55 6.03 7.75
C ASP A 69 -3.22 5.61 8.36
N THR A 70 -2.93 4.31 8.35
CA THR A 70 -1.64 3.77 8.80
C THR A 70 -0.49 4.17 7.89
N VAL A 71 -0.66 4.06 6.56
CA VAL A 71 0.42 4.41 5.62
C VAL A 71 0.65 5.93 5.55
N ILE A 72 -0.40 6.75 5.62
CA ILE A 72 -0.28 8.22 5.65
C ILE A 72 0.60 8.68 6.82
N ARG A 73 0.44 8.06 8.00
CA ARG A 73 1.29 8.35 9.17
C ARG A 73 2.76 7.97 8.99
N LYS A 74 3.07 7.15 7.98
CA LYS A 74 4.43 6.74 7.61
C LYS A 74 5.01 7.51 6.43
N LEU A 75 4.27 8.48 5.88
CA LEU A 75 4.79 9.31 4.80
C LEU A 75 5.97 10.18 5.27
N ARG A 76 6.95 10.34 4.39
CA ARG A 76 8.06 11.27 4.60
C ARG A 76 7.57 12.70 4.49
N HIS A 77 8.35 13.63 5.03
CA HIS A 77 8.17 15.04 4.72
C HIS A 77 8.25 15.22 3.18
N LYS A 78 7.25 15.89 2.60
CA LYS A 78 7.04 16.02 1.13
C LYS A 78 6.65 14.73 0.40
N GLY A 79 6.28 13.68 1.15
CA GLY A 79 5.67 12.48 0.59
C GLY A 79 4.32 12.79 -0.06
N ARG A 80 3.92 11.96 -1.02
CA ARG A 80 2.69 12.17 -1.82
C ARG A 80 1.75 10.98 -1.68
N ALA A 81 0.49 11.25 -1.34
CA ALA A 81 -0.59 10.28 -1.41
C ALA A 81 -1.38 10.48 -2.72
N LEU A 82 -1.47 9.43 -3.53
CA LEU A 82 -2.23 9.37 -4.76
C LEU A 82 -3.49 8.55 -4.49
N ILE A 83 -4.62 9.22 -4.30
CA ILE A 83 -5.88 8.56 -3.95
C ILE A 83 -6.62 8.18 -5.24
N CYS A 84 -6.65 6.88 -5.55
CA CYS A 84 -7.36 6.35 -6.72
C CYS A 84 -8.76 5.84 -6.36
N GLY A 85 -8.96 5.31 -5.15
CA GLY A 85 -10.25 4.83 -4.67
C GLY A 85 -10.24 4.41 -3.20
N GLN A 86 -11.43 4.15 -2.64
CA GLN A 86 -11.65 3.76 -1.25
C GLN A 86 -12.57 2.53 -1.14
N ILE A 87 -12.19 1.42 -1.79
CA ILE A 87 -13.04 0.21 -1.88
C ILE A 87 -13.51 -0.34 -0.53
N SER A 88 -12.80 -0.03 0.57
CA SER A 88 -13.17 -0.47 1.91
C SER A 88 -14.51 0.09 2.38
N THR A 89 -14.90 1.28 1.92
CA THR A 89 -16.11 1.97 2.37
C THR A 89 -17.24 1.96 1.34
N TYR A 90 -17.00 1.47 0.12
CA TYR A 90 -17.99 1.56 -0.96
C TYR A 90 -19.30 0.82 -0.66
N ASN A 91 -19.25 -0.23 0.16
CA ASN A 91 -20.40 -1.02 0.53
C ASN A 91 -20.96 -0.65 1.92
N GLU A 92 -20.44 0.40 2.56
CA GLU A 92 -21.04 0.93 3.78
C GLU A 92 -22.40 1.57 3.43
N PRO A 93 -23.47 1.29 4.20
CA PRO A 93 -24.75 1.94 3.98
C PRO A 93 -24.58 3.46 4.02
N GLN A 94 -24.99 4.17 2.97
CA GLN A 94 -25.15 5.62 3.07
C GLN A 94 -26.38 5.91 3.93
N ASP A 95 -26.17 6.37 5.15
CA ASP A 95 -27.22 7.10 5.85
C ASP A 95 -27.55 8.33 5.01
N LYS A 96 -28.78 8.37 4.50
CA LYS A 96 -29.31 9.49 3.74
C LYS A 96 -29.42 10.68 4.70
N VAL A 97 -28.57 11.69 4.49
CA VAL A 97 -28.76 13.03 5.07
C VAL A 97 -30.00 13.67 4.46
#